data_AF-A0A658NJC1-F1
#
_entry.id   AF-A0A658NJC1-F1
#
_cell.length_a   1.000
_cell.length_b   1.000
_cell.length_c   1.000
_cell.angle_alpha   90.00
_cell.angle_beta   90.00
_cell.angle_gamma   90.00
#
_symmetry.space_group_name_H-M   'P 1'
#
loop_
_entity.id
_entity.type
_entity.pdbx_description
1 polymer ?
#
loop_
_entity_poly.entity_id
_entity_poly.type
_entity_poly.pdbx_seq_one_letter_code
_entity_poly.pdbx_strand_id
1 'polypeptide(L)'
;PQAAIYPMNLEGATAKDYADLAATLEREFGRLDGLLHNAAILGALSPIAHQDAELWFKVMQVNLNAPFLLTRACLALLMQAPDASV
;
A
#
# COMPACT_ATOMS: atom_id res chain seq x y z
N PRO A 1 -9.70 18.88 5.81
CA PRO A 1 -10.20 17.63 5.18
C PRO A 1 -11.05 16.80 6.16
N GLN A 2 -12.15 16.21 5.67
CA GLN A 2 -12.93 15.24 6.44
C GLN A 2 -12.29 13.86 6.28
N ALA A 3 -12.34 13.04 7.34
CA ALA A 3 -11.86 11.66 7.26
C ALA A 3 -12.69 10.85 6.24
N ALA A 4 -12.01 10.04 5.43
CA ALA A 4 -12.61 9.18 4.42
C ALA A 4 -12.08 7.74 4.56
N ILE A 5 -12.84 6.77 4.05
CA ILE A 5 -12.48 5.35 4.04
C ILE A 5 -12.43 4.88 2.59
N TYR A 6 -11.34 4.23 2.20
CA TYR A 6 -11.20 3.57 0.91
C TYR A 6 -10.83 2.10 1.15
N PRO A 7 -11.71 1.12 0.85
CA PRO A 7 -11.40 -0.29 1.03
C PRO A 7 -10.43 -0.79 -0.04
N MET A 8 -9.40 -1.53 0.38
CA MET A 8 -8.43 -2.14 -0.54
C MET A 8 -7.93 -3.46 0.02
N ASN A 9 -7.83 -4.49 -0.83
CA ASN A 9 -7.20 -5.77 -0.49
C ASN A 9 -5.80 -5.83 -1.10
N LEU A 10 -4.76 -5.67 -0.27
CA LEU A 10 -3.36 -5.63 -0.73
C LEU A 10 -2.85 -6.96 -1.33
N GLU A 11 -3.46 -8.09 -0.96
CA GLU A 11 -3.12 -9.40 -1.50
C GLU A 11 -3.51 -9.52 -2.98
N GLY A 12 -4.70 -9.04 -3.34
CA GLY A 12 -5.28 -9.18 -4.68
C GLY A 12 -5.26 -7.91 -5.53
N ALA A 13 -4.80 -6.78 -4.99
CA ALA A 13 -4.81 -5.49 -5.67
C ALA A 13 -3.91 -5.51 -6.92
N THR A 14 -4.49 -5.08 -8.02
CA THR A 14 -3.84 -4.90 -9.31
C THR A 14 -3.25 -3.50 -9.45
N ALA A 15 -2.42 -3.28 -10.47
CA ALA A 15 -1.89 -1.95 -10.78
C ALA A 15 -2.99 -0.88 -10.98
N LYS A 16 -4.17 -1.30 -11.47
CA LYS A 16 -5.31 -0.39 -11.66
C LYS A 16 -5.88 0.08 -10.32
N ASP A 17 -5.99 -0.80 -9.32
CA ASP A 17 -6.57 -0.47 -8.02
C ASP A 17 -5.75 0.63 -7.31
N TYR A 18 -4.42 0.56 -7.38
CA TYR A 18 -3.55 1.61 -6.85
C TYR A 18 -3.70 2.95 -7.60
N ALA A 19 -3.84 2.89 -8.93
CA ALA A 19 -4.04 4.09 -9.75
C ALA A 19 -5.40 4.76 -9.47
N ASP A 20 -6.47 3.97 -9.33
CA ASP A 20 -7.80 4.46 -9.00
C ASP A 20 -7.84 5.11 -7.60
N LEU A 21 -7.11 4.53 -6.63
CA LEU A 21 -6.94 5.14 -5.31
C LEU A 21 -6.21 6.47 -5.40
N ALA A 22 -5.08 6.55 -6.10
CA ALA A 22 -4.32 7.79 -6.27
C ALA A 22 -5.17 8.88 -6.95
N ALA A 23 -5.89 8.56 -8.02
CA ALA A 23 -6.80 9.49 -8.69
C ALA A 23 -7.94 9.97 -7.77
N THR A 24 -8.43 9.09 -6.89
CA THR A 24 -9.44 9.48 -5.89
C THR A 24 -8.84 10.43 -4.85
N LEU A 25 -7.65 10.14 -4.32
CA LEU A 25 -6.95 11.02 -3.37
C LEU A 25 -6.65 12.38 -3.98
N GLU A 26 -6.23 12.43 -5.25
CA GLU A 26 -6.00 13.67 -5.99
C GLU A 26 -7.28 14.51 -6.08
N ARG A 27 -8.40 13.89 -6.48
CA ARG A 27 -9.68 14.60 -6.63
C ARG A 27 -10.20 15.16 -5.30
N GLU A 28 -10.11 14.39 -4.23
CA GLU A 28 -10.71 14.78 -2.93
C GLU A 28 -9.78 15.65 -2.07
N PHE A 29 -8.45 15.49 -2.20
CA PHE A 29 -7.47 16.13 -1.30
C PHE A 29 -6.38 16.93 -2.02
N GLY A 30 -6.14 16.69 -3.32
CA GLY A 30 -5.14 17.39 -4.14
C GLY A 30 -3.69 17.02 -3.89
N ARG A 31 -3.33 16.62 -2.66
CA ARG A 31 -1.97 16.20 -2.29
C ARG A 31 -1.99 15.15 -1.17
N LEU A 32 -0.82 14.59 -0.87
CA LEU A 32 -0.62 13.70 0.28
C LEU A 32 0.55 14.20 1.13
N ASP A 33 0.29 14.62 2.36
CA ASP A 33 1.34 15.09 3.28
C ASP A 33 2.06 13.91 3.99
N GLY A 34 1.48 12.71 3.97
CA GLY A 34 2.14 11.53 4.51
C GLY A 34 1.45 10.21 4.15
N LEU A 35 2.22 9.13 4.09
CA LEU A 35 1.74 7.79 3.78
C LEU A 35 2.30 6.78 4.78
N LEU A 36 1.47 6.29 5.69
CA LEU A 36 1.89 5.27 6.66
C LEU A 36 1.57 3.85 6.18
N HIS A 37 2.60 3.07 5.89
CA HIS A 37 2.45 1.62 5.61
C HIS A 37 2.34 0.80 6.90
N ASN A 38 1.13 0.76 7.46
CA ASN A 38 0.85 -0.03 8.67
C ASN A 38 0.27 -1.43 8.36
N ALA A 39 -0.37 -1.62 7.21
CA ALA A 39 -1.01 -2.88 6.86
C ALA A 39 0.05 -3.97 6.61
N ALA A 40 -0.04 -5.08 7.34
CA ALA A 40 0.86 -6.21 7.21
C ALA A 40 0.18 -7.51 7.67
N ILE A 41 0.69 -8.64 7.19
CA ILE A 41 0.38 -9.97 7.69
C ILE A 41 1.65 -10.66 8.20
N LEU A 42 1.51 -11.44 9.27
CA LEU A 42 2.66 -12.11 9.89
C LEU A 42 3.16 -13.33 9.11
N GLY A 43 2.23 -14.10 8.53
CA GLY A 43 2.54 -15.43 7.99
C GLY A 43 2.66 -16.48 9.09
N ALA A 44 3.48 -17.51 8.86
CA ALA A 44 3.73 -18.59 9.81
C ALA A 44 5.05 -18.42 10.56
N LEU A 45 5.03 -18.63 11.88
CA LEU A 45 6.23 -18.69 12.70
C LEU A 45 6.78 -20.12 12.75
N SER A 46 7.46 -20.53 11.68
CA SER A 46 8.08 -21.86 11.57
C SER A 46 9.50 -21.75 11.00
N PRO A 47 10.37 -22.76 11.24
CA PRO A 47 11.65 -22.86 10.56
C PRO A 47 11.47 -22.82 9.04
N ILE A 48 12.44 -22.24 8.32
CA ILE A 48 12.36 -22.09 6.86
C ILE A 48 12.10 -23.40 6.10
N ALA A 49 12.58 -24.53 6.63
CA ALA A 49 12.34 -25.86 6.06
C ALA A 49 10.87 -26.30 6.07
N HIS A 50 10.02 -25.66 6.88
CA HIS A 50 8.59 -25.94 7.02
C HIS A 50 7.71 -24.77 6.58
N GLN A 51 8.27 -23.77 5.90
CA GLN A 51 7.49 -22.65 5.40
C GLN A 51 6.70 -23.06 4.17
N ASP A 52 5.43 -22.67 4.14
CA ASP A 52 4.58 -22.84 2.97
C ASP A 52 4.91 -21.74 1.93
N ALA A 53 5.14 -22.15 0.69
CA ALA A 53 5.57 -21.22 -0.35
C ALA A 53 4.46 -20.21 -0.74
N GLU A 54 3.20 -20.65 -0.76
CA GLU A 54 2.06 -19.79 -1.08
C GLU A 54 1.89 -18.70 -0.01
N LEU A 55 1.92 -19.09 1.27
CA LEU A 55 1.90 -18.17 2.40
C LEU A 55 3.08 -17.20 2.36
N TRP A 56 4.29 -17.68 2.04
CA TRP A 56 5.46 -16.82 1.87
C TRP A 56 5.23 -15.76 0.80
N PHE A 57 4.77 -16.14 -0.39
CA PHE A 57 4.48 -15.18 -1.46
C PHE A 57 3.38 -14.20 -1.08
N LYS A 58 2.37 -14.64 -0.33
CA LYS A 58 1.31 -13.77 0.19
C LYS A 58 1.87 -12.73 1.17
N VAL A 59 2.75 -13.13 2.09
CA VAL A 59 3.44 -12.19 3.01
C VAL A 59 4.25 -11.17 2.24
N MET A 60 5.03 -11.62 1.25
CA MET A 60 5.82 -10.73 0.40
C MET A 60 4.94 -9.79 -0.43
N GLN A 61 3.81 -10.29 -0.93
CA GLN A 61 2.86 -9.48 -1.69
C GLN A 61 2.27 -8.37 -0.83
N VAL A 62 1.76 -8.70 0.36
CA VAL A 62 1.09 -7.73 1.25
C VAL A 62 2.08 -6.78 1.92
N ASN A 63 3.22 -7.27 2.41
CA ASN A 63 4.12 -6.48 3.25
C ASN A 63 5.21 -5.74 2.47
N LEU A 64 5.48 -6.13 1.21
CA LEU A 64 6.55 -5.54 0.40
C LEU A 64 6.03 -5.00 -0.93
N ASN A 65 5.45 -5.86 -1.78
CA ASN A 65 5.06 -5.45 -3.13
C ASN A 65 3.95 -4.40 -3.11
N ALA A 66 2.92 -4.61 -2.29
CA ALA A 66 1.81 -3.68 -2.17
C ALA A 66 2.23 -2.30 -1.64
N PRO A 67 3.01 -2.17 -0.55
CA PRO A 67 3.58 -0.90 -0.12
C PRO A 67 4.37 -0.18 -1.21
N PHE A 68 5.22 -0.93 -1.95
CA PHE A 68 5.95 -0.36 -3.10
C PHE A 68 5.00 0.19 -4.18
N LEU A 69 4.01 -0.59 -4.60
CA LEU A 69 3.04 -0.19 -5.63
C LEU A 69 2.21 1.01 -5.18
N LEU A 70 1.79 1.03 -3.92
CA LEU A 70 1.02 2.12 -3.31
C LEU A 70 1.85 3.40 -3.23
N THR A 71 3.09 3.33 -2.73
CA THR A 71 4.00 4.49 -2.73
C THR A 71 4.22 5.01 -4.14
N ARG A 72 4.45 4.13 -5.11
CA ARG A 72 4.65 4.53 -6.50
C ARG A 72 3.42 5.23 -7.08
N ALA A 73 2.21 4.72 -6.83
CA ALA A 73 0.98 5.34 -7.30
C ALA A 73 0.72 6.71 -6.67
N CYS A 74 1.06 6.88 -5.38
CA CYS A 74 0.87 8.13 -4.65
C CYS A 74 2.03 9.12 -4.78
N LEU A 75 3.14 8.76 -5.46
CA LEU A 75 4.36 9.57 -5.47
C LEU A 75 4.14 10.99 -5.99
N ALA A 76 3.32 11.15 -7.03
CA ALA A 76 2.98 12.47 -7.56
C ALA A 76 2.27 13.36 -6.53
N LEU A 77 1.38 12.80 -5.71
CA LEU A 77 0.67 13.50 -4.64
C LEU A 77 1.59 13.86 -3.48
N LEU A 78 2.51 12.95 -3.12
CA LEU A 78 3.50 13.16 -2.07
C LEU A 78 4.44 14.32 -2.45
N MET A 79 4.91 14.39 -3.70
CA MET A 79 5.80 15.46 -4.17
C MET A 79 5.14 16.85 -4.21
N GLN A 80 3.81 16.96 -4.09
CA GLN A 80 3.13 18.26 -3.98
C GLN A 80 3.17 18.83 -2.56
N ALA A 81 3.42 18.01 -1.54
CA ALA A 81 3.56 18.48 -0.18
C ALA A 81 4.99 19.03 0.05
N PRO A 82 5.14 20.07 0.88
CA PRO A 82 6.44 20.67 1.16
C PRO A 82 7.39 19.75 1.95
N ASP A 83 6.84 18.82 2.72
CA ASP A 83 7.58 17.91 3.61
C ASP A 83 6.85 16.56 3.74
N ALA A 84 6.54 15.92 2.62
CA ALA A 84 5.93 14.59 2.64
C ALA A 84 6.87 13.54 3.20
N SER A 85 6.32 12.64 4.01
CA SER A 85 7.01 11.43 4.47
C SER A 85 6.22 10.17 4.12
N VAL A 86 6.96 9.11 3.81
CA VAL A 86 6.46 7.73 3.81
C VAL A 86 7.04 7.03 5.03
#